data_AF-A0A372QI66-F1
#
_entry.id   AF-A0A372QI66-F1
#
_cell.length_a   1.000
_cell.length_b   1.000
_cell.length_c   1.000
_cell.angle_alpha   90.00
_cell.angle_beta   90.00
_cell.angle_gamma   90.00
#
_symmetry.space_group_name_H-M   'P 1'
#
loop_
_entity.id
_entity.type
_entity.pdbx_description
1 polymer ?
#
loop_
_entity_poly.entity_id
_entity_poly.type
_entity_poly.pdbx_seq_one_letter_code
_entity_poly.pdbx_strand_id
1 'polypeptide(L)'
;MGATRNEMRNDLATFANVLYGQDIGLNWAAPAPPAIILTGLQGEIQNNTNAIGNLNTNRRAIVEIPMFYANKGEDPEEWVNKFEETFTANGLGNDDAQKFRIAKAKLMGGASNWLKTEGVNIVDWNANVNNNLRLRVRIIEKYASDEIKDK
;
A
#
# COMPACT_ATOMS: atom_id res chain seq x y z
N MET A 1 63.05 -0.35 -34.79
CA MET A 1 62.96 -0.28 -33.31
C MET A 1 61.67 -0.98 -32.93
N GLY A 2 61.72 -2.01 -32.09
CA GLY A 2 60.54 -2.72 -31.62
C GLY A 2 60.11 -2.20 -30.25
N ALA A 3 58.81 -2.30 -29.94
CA ALA A 3 58.30 -1.96 -28.62
C ALA A 3 58.98 -2.82 -27.55
N THR A 4 59.37 -2.18 -26.45
CA THR A 4 59.92 -2.87 -25.30
C THR A 4 58.82 -3.65 -24.59
N ARG A 5 59.20 -4.72 -23.87
CA ARG A 5 58.27 -5.51 -23.07
C ARG A 5 57.49 -4.67 -22.06
N ASN A 6 58.08 -3.59 -21.56
CA ASN A 6 57.43 -2.70 -20.60
C ASN A 6 56.37 -1.83 -21.25
N GLU A 7 56.62 -1.32 -22.47
CA GLU A 7 55.62 -0.58 -23.25
C GLU A 7 54.42 -1.48 -23.57
N MET A 8 54.66 -2.70 -24.05
CA MET A 8 53.57 -3.65 -24.32
C MET A 8 52.75 -4.03 -23.08
N ARG A 9 53.39 -4.11 -21.90
CA ARG A 9 52.69 -4.39 -20.63
C ARG A 9 51.83 -3.21 -20.20
N ASN A 10 52.34 -1.99 -20.38
CA ASN A 10 51.59 -0.78 -20.06
C ASN A 10 50.38 -0.63 -20.97
N ASP A 11 50.56 -0.83 -22.29
CA ASP A 11 49.48 -0.74 -23.26
C ASP A 11 48.38 -1.77 -23.00
N LEU A 12 48.75 -3.02 -22.63
CA LEU A 12 47.75 -4.04 -22.29
C LEU A 12 47.04 -3.74 -20.96
N ALA A 13 47.74 -3.15 -19.99
CA ALA A 13 47.12 -2.72 -18.73
C ALA A 13 46.11 -1.60 -18.96
N THR A 14 46.45 -0.62 -19.79
CA THR A 14 45.52 0.44 -20.20
C THR A 14 44.31 -0.15 -20.94
N PHE A 15 44.53 -1.07 -21.87
CA PHE A 15 43.44 -1.72 -22.61
C PHE A 15 42.47 -2.49 -21.69
N ALA A 16 43.00 -3.27 -20.75
CA ALA A 16 42.18 -4.02 -19.78
C ALA A 16 41.39 -3.09 -18.85
N ASN A 17 41.99 -1.98 -18.42
CA ASN A 17 41.31 -0.98 -17.60
C ASN A 17 40.16 -0.30 -18.37
N VAL A 18 40.39 0.07 -19.64
CA VAL A 18 39.38 0.73 -20.47
C VAL A 18 38.19 -0.17 -20.78
N LEU A 19 38.42 -1.45 -21.11
CA LEU A 19 37.33 -2.34 -21.52
C LEU A 19 36.60 -3.01 -20.35
N TYR A 20 37.32 -3.33 -19.28
CA TYR A 20 36.78 -4.16 -18.20
C TYR A 20 36.78 -3.45 -16.84
N GLY A 21 37.22 -2.19 -16.77
CA GLY A 21 37.40 -1.48 -15.50
C GLY A 21 38.44 -2.14 -14.59
N GLN A 22 39.30 -2.99 -15.15
CA GLN A 22 40.24 -3.82 -14.39
C GLN A 22 41.66 -3.29 -14.53
N ASP A 23 42.24 -2.79 -13.45
CA ASP A 23 43.67 -2.54 -13.37
C ASP A 23 44.41 -3.86 -13.11
N ILE A 24 45.08 -4.39 -14.13
CA ILE A 24 45.87 -5.63 -14.04
C ILE A 24 47.26 -5.39 -13.39
N GLY A 25 47.63 -4.14 -13.13
CA GLY A 25 48.84 -3.75 -12.41
C GLY A 25 50.14 -4.40 -12.91
N LEU A 26 51.17 -4.39 -12.04
CA LEU A 26 52.47 -5.03 -12.32
C LEU A 26 52.50 -6.54 -11.96
N ASN A 27 51.50 -7.05 -11.25
CA ASN A 27 51.43 -8.46 -10.83
C ASN A 27 50.37 -9.25 -11.61
N TRP A 28 50.79 -9.76 -12.77
CA TRP A 28 49.93 -10.46 -13.71
C TRP A 28 49.58 -11.89 -13.28
N ALA A 29 50.26 -12.41 -12.25
CA ALA A 29 50.02 -13.76 -11.72
C ALA A 29 48.86 -13.80 -10.73
N ALA A 30 48.39 -12.65 -10.23
CA ALA A 30 47.29 -12.55 -9.27
C ALA A 30 46.55 -11.22 -9.44
N PRO A 31 45.77 -11.05 -10.53
CA PRO A 31 44.97 -9.85 -10.72
C PRO A 31 43.95 -9.72 -9.58
N ALA A 32 43.86 -8.55 -8.96
CA ALA A 32 42.81 -8.28 -7.97
C ALA A 32 41.45 -8.33 -8.70
N PRO A 33 40.44 -9.05 -8.15
CA PRO A 33 39.11 -9.03 -8.73
C PRO A 33 38.54 -7.61 -8.66
N PRO A 34 37.85 -7.13 -9.71
CA PRO A 34 37.23 -5.82 -9.69
C PRO A 34 36.18 -5.75 -8.58
N ALA A 35 36.11 -4.61 -7.89
CA ALA A 35 35.02 -4.34 -6.97
C ALA A 35 33.70 -4.37 -7.76
N ILE A 36 32.76 -5.23 -7.38
CA ILE A 36 31.42 -5.21 -7.96
C ILE A 36 30.71 -3.97 -7.42
N ILE A 37 30.71 -2.89 -8.19
CA ILE A 37 29.94 -1.68 -7.86
C ILE A 37 28.56 -1.82 -8.51
N LEU A 38 27.56 -2.22 -7.72
CA LEU A 38 26.15 -2.33 -8.13
C LEU A 38 25.49 -0.94 -8.29
N THR A 39 26.16 0.02 -8.94
CA THR A 39 25.65 1.39 -9.10
C THR A 39 24.28 1.41 -9.78
N GLY A 40 24.04 0.53 -10.75
CA GLY A 40 22.76 0.41 -11.44
C GLY A 40 21.59 -0.02 -10.54
N LEU A 41 21.85 -0.68 -9.42
CA LEU A 41 20.82 -1.17 -8.49
C LEU A 41 20.70 -0.32 -7.21
N GLN A 42 21.59 0.64 -6.98
CA GLN A 42 21.55 1.49 -5.78
C GLN A 42 20.25 2.28 -5.68
N GLY A 43 19.74 2.81 -6.80
CA GLY A 43 18.45 3.50 -6.83
C GLY A 43 17.28 2.57 -6.48
N GLU A 44 17.28 1.35 -7.03
CA GLU A 44 16.25 0.34 -6.75
C GLU A 44 16.29 -0.13 -5.29
N ILE A 45 17.49 -0.38 -4.75
CA ILE A 45 17.70 -0.76 -3.35
C ILE A 45 17.24 0.36 -2.41
N GLN A 46 17.55 1.62 -2.72
CA GLN A 46 17.10 2.77 -1.93
C GLN A 46 15.57 2.91 -1.97
N ASN A 47 14.96 2.77 -3.15
CA ASN A 47 13.51 2.81 -3.32
C ASN A 47 12.81 1.71 -2.52
N ASN A 48 13.33 0.48 -2.58
CA ASN A 48 12.80 -0.65 -1.83
C ASN A 48 12.98 -0.45 -0.31
N THR A 49 14.11 0.10 0.13
CA THR A 49 14.37 0.41 1.54
C THR A 49 13.39 1.44 2.07
N ASN A 50 13.13 2.50 1.30
CA ASN A 50 12.13 3.53 1.64
C ASN A 50 10.72 2.94 1.70
N ALA A 51 10.34 2.10 0.73
CA ALA A 51 9.04 1.44 0.71
C ALA A 51 8.84 0.53 1.93
N ILE A 52 9.84 -0.28 2.28
CA ILE A 52 9.82 -1.15 3.47
C ILE A 52 9.76 -0.32 4.76
N GLY A 53 10.54 0.77 4.83
CA GLY A 53 10.49 1.70 5.96
C GLY A 53 9.09 2.29 6.18
N ASN A 54 8.44 2.74 5.09
CA ASN A 54 7.08 3.27 5.15
C ASN A 54 6.06 2.21 5.58
N LEU A 55 6.17 0.97 5.07
CA LEU A 55 5.32 -0.14 5.51
C LEU A 55 5.49 -0.42 7.01
N ASN A 56 6.72 -0.42 7.52
CA ASN A 56 6.99 -0.67 8.94
C ASN A 56 6.53 0.48 9.85
N THR A 57 6.61 1.73 9.40
CA THR A 57 6.06 2.89 10.11
C THR A 57 4.54 2.79 10.21
N ASN A 58 3.87 2.43 9.11
CA ASN A 58 2.41 2.30 9.07
C ASN A 58 1.89 1.02 9.77
N ARG A 59 2.73 -0.01 9.92
CA ARG A 59 2.37 -1.27 10.61
C ARG A 59 2.05 -1.08 12.10
N ARG A 60 2.52 0.01 12.73
CA ARG A 60 2.39 0.23 14.18
C ARG A 60 1.12 0.97 14.62
N ALA A 61 0.29 1.47 13.70
CA ALA A 61 -0.93 2.20 14.04
C ALA A 61 -2.09 1.84 13.09
N ILE A 62 -2.46 0.55 13.01
CA ILE A 62 -3.74 0.18 12.41
C ILE A 62 -4.83 0.70 13.36
N VAL A 63 -5.59 1.70 12.91
CA VAL A 63 -6.74 2.22 13.64
C VAL A 63 -7.86 1.20 13.53
N GLU A 64 -8.46 0.84 14.67
CA GLU A 64 -9.58 -0.09 14.68
C GLU A 64 -10.78 0.51 13.94
N ILE A 65 -11.24 -0.21 12.92
CA ILE A 65 -12.45 0.15 12.20
C ILE A 65 -13.66 -0.17 13.08
N PRO A 66 -14.53 0.81 13.39
CA PRO A 66 -15.61 0.66 14.36
C PRO A 66 -16.68 -0.32 13.88
N MET A 67 -17.26 -1.07 14.82
CA MET A 67 -18.46 -1.90 14.57
C MET A 67 -19.72 -1.04 14.69
N PHE A 68 -20.80 -1.46 14.04
CA PHE A 68 -22.13 -0.84 14.17
C PHE A 68 -23.17 -1.92 14.46
N TYR A 69 -23.90 -1.79 15.57
CA TYR A 69 -24.88 -2.78 16.01
C TYR A 69 -26.33 -2.38 15.68
N ALA A 70 -26.54 -1.09 15.37
CA ALA A 70 -27.85 -0.43 15.33
C ALA A 70 -28.56 -0.43 16.69
N ASN A 71 -27.79 -0.21 17.76
CA ASN A 71 -28.33 -0.07 19.10
C ASN A 71 -28.85 1.36 19.34
N LYS A 72 -29.75 1.51 20.32
CA LYS A 72 -30.24 2.83 20.74
C LYS A 72 -29.07 3.71 21.20
N GLY A 73 -28.91 4.87 20.58
CA GLY A 73 -27.83 5.83 20.85
C GLY A 73 -26.59 5.68 19.98
N GLU A 74 -26.55 4.71 19.05
CA GLU A 74 -25.55 4.72 17.97
C GLU A 74 -26.06 5.59 16.82
N ASP A 75 -25.34 6.68 16.53
CA ASP A 75 -25.63 7.55 15.39
C ASP A 75 -25.04 6.96 14.09
N PRO A 76 -25.87 6.62 13.09
CA PRO A 76 -25.38 6.07 11.83
C PRO A 76 -24.55 7.06 11.00
N GLU A 77 -24.80 8.37 11.10
CA GLU A 77 -23.95 9.39 10.44
C GLU A 77 -22.58 9.45 11.09
N GLU A 78 -22.52 9.46 12.43
CA GLU A 78 -21.26 9.43 13.17
C GLU A 78 -20.46 8.16 12.83
N TRP A 79 -21.12 7.00 12.82
CA TRP A 79 -20.45 5.75 12.48
C TRP A 79 -19.90 5.76 11.04
N VAL A 80 -20.67 6.24 10.06
CA VAL A 80 -20.22 6.35 8.66
C VAL A 80 -18.97 7.21 8.55
N ASN A 81 -18.98 8.38 9.19
CA ASN A 81 -17.84 9.31 9.15
C ASN A 81 -16.60 8.67 9.78
N LYS A 82 -16.74 8.07 10.97
CA LYS A 82 -15.65 7.40 11.67
C LYS A 82 -15.12 6.17 10.91
N PHE A 83 -16.00 5.43 10.24
CA PHE A 83 -15.60 4.35 9.34
C PHE A 83 -14.73 4.89 8.19
N GLU A 84 -15.14 5.96 7.51
CA GLU A 84 -14.39 6.55 6.38
C GLU A 84 -13.03 7.13 6.82
N GLU A 85 -12.99 7.77 7.98
CA GLU A 85 -11.77 8.28 8.61
C GLU A 85 -10.79 7.14 8.94
N THR A 86 -11.25 6.10 9.63
CA THR A 86 -10.40 4.95 10.00
C THR A 86 -9.93 4.15 8.78
N PHE A 87 -10.77 4.02 7.75
CA PHE A 87 -10.39 3.42 6.47
C PHE A 87 -9.25 4.19 5.80
N THR A 88 -9.34 5.52 5.80
CA THR A 88 -8.32 6.41 5.23
C THR A 88 -7.03 6.39 6.06
N ALA A 89 -7.14 6.45 7.39
CA ALA A 89 -6.01 6.39 8.30
C ALA A 89 -5.21 5.08 8.16
N ASN A 90 -5.90 3.98 7.84
CA ASN A 90 -5.28 2.68 7.57
C ASN A 90 -4.62 2.57 6.18
N GLY A 91 -4.61 3.66 5.39
CA GLY A 91 -3.96 3.68 4.08
C GLY A 91 -4.64 2.77 3.05
N LEU A 92 -5.92 2.43 3.24
CA LEU A 92 -6.68 1.52 2.37
C LEU A 92 -7.15 2.19 1.06
N GLY A 93 -6.74 3.44 0.81
CA GLY A 93 -6.95 4.14 -0.45
C GLY A 93 -8.41 4.51 -0.75
N ASN A 94 -8.73 4.67 -2.04
CA ASN A 94 -10.08 5.01 -2.52
C ASN A 94 -10.71 3.87 -3.33
N ASP A 95 -10.67 2.65 -2.79
CA ASP A 95 -11.33 1.48 -3.36
C ASP A 95 -12.73 1.32 -2.75
N ASP A 96 -13.76 1.69 -3.50
CA ASP A 96 -15.17 1.59 -3.06
C ASP A 96 -15.60 0.13 -2.81
N ALA A 97 -15.12 -0.81 -3.63
CA ALA A 97 -15.45 -2.23 -3.46
C ALA A 97 -14.80 -2.79 -2.19
N GLN A 98 -13.58 -2.36 -1.85
CA GLN A 98 -12.96 -2.70 -0.58
C GLN A 98 -13.69 -2.05 0.61
N LYS A 99 -14.02 -0.74 0.53
CA LYS A 99 -14.84 -0.05 1.54
C LYS A 99 -16.13 -0.80 1.79
N PHE A 100 -16.84 -1.20 0.74
CA PHE A 100 -18.09 -1.94 0.82
C PHE A 100 -17.91 -3.27 1.55
N ARG A 101 -16.92 -4.10 1.16
CA ARG A 101 -16.66 -5.39 1.81
C ARG A 101 -16.35 -5.24 3.31
N ILE A 102 -15.54 -4.25 3.68
CA ILE A 102 -15.16 -4.02 5.07
C ILE A 102 -16.35 -3.45 5.88
N ALA A 103 -17.07 -2.48 5.35
CA ALA A 103 -18.26 -1.92 6.00
C ALA A 103 -19.29 -3.02 6.31
N LYS A 104 -19.57 -3.90 5.33
CA LYS A 104 -20.45 -5.07 5.53
C LYS A 104 -19.99 -5.97 6.67
N ALA A 105 -18.69 -6.22 6.77
CA ALA A 105 -18.10 -7.04 7.83
C ALA A 105 -18.15 -6.38 9.22
N LYS A 106 -18.36 -5.05 9.26
CA LYS A 106 -18.45 -4.25 10.50
C LYS A 106 -19.89 -3.99 10.95
N LEU A 107 -20.88 -4.41 10.16
CA LEU A 107 -22.27 -4.45 10.60
C LEU A 107 -22.53 -5.69 11.45
N MET A 108 -22.99 -5.46 12.67
CA MET A 108 -23.26 -6.46 13.69
C MET A 108 -24.75 -6.42 14.06
N GLY A 109 -25.21 -7.42 14.82
CA GLY A 109 -26.56 -7.43 15.40
C GLY A 109 -27.68 -7.08 14.40
N GLY A 110 -28.49 -6.08 14.75
CA GLY A 110 -29.62 -5.61 13.95
C GLY A 110 -29.21 -5.09 12.58
N ALA A 111 -28.09 -4.36 12.49
CA ALA A 111 -27.55 -3.85 11.23
C ALA A 111 -27.14 -4.98 10.27
N SER A 112 -26.49 -6.02 10.78
CA SER A 112 -26.11 -7.20 9.98
C SER A 112 -27.35 -7.93 9.46
N ASN A 113 -28.36 -8.08 10.31
CA ASN A 113 -29.61 -8.75 9.95
C ASN A 113 -30.37 -7.97 8.88
N TRP A 114 -30.53 -6.65 9.06
CA TRP A 114 -31.16 -5.76 8.09
C TRP A 114 -30.50 -5.85 6.71
N LEU A 115 -29.17 -5.83 6.64
CA LEU A 115 -28.47 -5.93 5.36
C LEU A 115 -28.78 -7.24 4.64
N LYS A 116 -28.93 -8.34 5.37
CA LYS A 116 -29.23 -9.68 4.83
C LYS A 116 -30.67 -9.85 4.38
N THR A 117 -31.61 -9.06 4.90
CA THR A 117 -33.05 -9.23 4.64
C THR A 117 -33.62 -8.11 3.76
N GLU A 118 -33.39 -6.85 4.12
CA GLU A 118 -33.94 -5.67 3.47
C GLU A 118 -32.91 -4.97 2.57
N GLY A 119 -31.62 -5.02 2.95
CA GLY A 119 -30.52 -4.37 2.24
C GLY A 119 -29.93 -5.18 1.08
N VAL A 120 -30.59 -6.25 0.64
CA VAL A 120 -30.04 -7.24 -0.31
C VAL A 120 -29.66 -6.67 -1.68
N ASN A 121 -30.28 -5.56 -2.08
CA ASN A 121 -30.03 -4.91 -3.37
C ASN A 121 -28.84 -3.94 -3.33
N ILE A 122 -28.24 -3.69 -2.16
CA ILE A 122 -27.07 -2.81 -2.03
C ILE A 122 -25.85 -3.51 -2.63
N VAL A 123 -25.15 -2.84 -3.55
CA VAL A 123 -24.04 -3.43 -4.31
C VAL A 123 -22.69 -2.76 -4.07
N ASP A 124 -22.68 -1.55 -3.54
CA ASP A 124 -21.45 -0.76 -3.35
C ASP A 124 -21.51 0.13 -2.10
N TRP A 125 -20.39 0.77 -1.77
CA TRP A 125 -20.32 1.65 -0.61
C TRP A 125 -21.01 2.98 -0.93
N ASN A 126 -20.51 3.71 -1.92
CA ASN A 126 -21.07 5.00 -2.33
C ASN A 126 -20.85 5.35 -3.82
N ALA A 127 -20.41 4.41 -4.66
CA ALA A 127 -20.06 4.68 -6.06
C ALA A 127 -21.25 4.65 -7.03
N ASN A 128 -22.35 3.95 -6.69
CA ASN A 128 -23.49 3.84 -7.60
C ASN A 128 -24.04 5.19 -8.00
N VAL A 129 -24.73 5.33 -9.14
CA VAL A 129 -25.54 6.55 -9.36
C VAL A 129 -26.82 6.51 -8.51
N ASN A 130 -27.41 5.33 -8.32
CA ASN A 130 -28.64 5.17 -7.55
C ASN A 130 -28.36 5.03 -6.05
N ASN A 131 -28.83 5.98 -5.24
CA ASN A 131 -28.67 5.99 -3.79
C ASN A 131 -29.21 4.71 -3.12
N ASN A 132 -30.25 4.08 -3.69
CA ASN A 132 -30.84 2.86 -3.14
C ASN A 132 -29.90 1.65 -3.17
N LEU A 133 -28.83 1.73 -3.95
CA LEU A 133 -27.85 0.66 -4.13
C LEU A 133 -26.56 0.90 -3.32
N ARG A 134 -26.49 1.99 -2.55
CA ARG A 134 -25.30 2.43 -1.80
C ARG A 134 -25.44 2.16 -0.30
N LEU A 135 -24.48 1.47 0.30
CA LEU A 135 -24.53 1.16 1.74
C LEU A 135 -24.46 2.42 2.60
N ARG A 136 -23.61 3.37 2.23
CA ARG A 136 -23.38 4.62 2.96
C ARG A 136 -24.67 5.41 3.17
N VAL A 137 -25.50 5.50 2.13
CA VAL A 137 -26.76 6.25 2.18
C VAL A 137 -27.83 5.45 2.92
N ARG A 138 -27.97 4.17 2.59
CA ARG A 138 -29.05 3.32 3.08
C ARG A 138 -28.98 3.05 4.58
N ILE A 139 -27.78 2.98 5.15
CA ILE A 139 -27.62 2.78 6.59
C ILE A 139 -28.09 4.01 7.39
N ILE A 140 -27.80 5.22 6.89
CA ILE A 140 -28.26 6.48 7.49
C ILE A 140 -29.78 6.57 7.37
N GLU A 141 -30.33 6.37 6.17
CA GLU A 141 -31.79 6.41 5.95
C GLU A 141 -32.55 5.44 6.86
N LYS A 142 -32.03 4.22 7.06
CA LYS A 142 -32.66 3.20 7.92
C LYS A 142 -32.64 3.63 9.38
N TYR A 143 -31.48 3.97 9.92
CA TYR A 143 -31.29 4.08 11.37
C TYR A 143 -31.43 5.49 11.92
N ALA A 144 -31.22 6.54 11.11
CA ALA A 144 -31.52 7.92 11.52
C ALA A 144 -33.04 8.14 11.59
N SER A 145 -33.80 7.53 10.67
CA SER A 145 -35.27 7.55 10.74
C SER A 145 -35.82 6.83 11.97
N ASP A 146 -35.14 5.78 12.44
CA ASP A 146 -35.58 5.02 13.60
C ASP A 146 -35.26 5.75 14.92
N GLU A 147 -34.15 6.50 15.01
CA GLU A 147 -33.89 7.40 16.14
C GLU A 147 -34.96 8.50 16.31
N ILE A 148 -35.55 8.96 15.20
CA ILE A 148 -36.60 10.00 15.21
C ILE A 148 -37.94 9.44 15.69
N LYS A 149 -38.24 8.16 15.43
CA LYS A 149 -39.53 7.54 15.79
C LYS A 149 -39.70 7.29 17.30
N ASP A 150 -38.59 7.25 18.04
CA ASP A 150 -38.57 6.92 19.47
C ASP A 150 -38.37 8.16 20.38
N LYS A 151 -38.49 9.38 19.84
CA LYS A 151 -38.51 10.66 20.59
C LYS A 151 -39.94 11.19 20.74
#